data_AF-A0A970R642-F1
#
_entry.id   AF-A0A970R642-F1
#
_cell.length_a   1.000
_cell.length_b   1.000
_cell.length_c   1.000
_cell.angle_alpha   90.00
_cell.angle_beta   90.00
_cell.angle_gamma   90.00
#
_symmetry.space_group_name_H-M   'P 1'
#
loop_
_entity.id
_entity.type
_entity.pdbx_description
1 polymer ?
#
loop_
_entity_poly.entity_id
_entity_poly.type
_entity_poly.pdbx_seq_one_letter_code
_entity_poly.pdbx_strand_id
1 'polypeptide(L)'
;MQNKGFIKFIAILFALVSLYHLSFTFVSQRVVSKANKYAHSAETERLSSMMADGDAAQQQFLYDSIARARETYYLDSMSNEVIYNIGVRKYTFKEVRERELNLGLDLKGGMNVTLEVSVVDIIRGLANNSKNPVFQQALELAREKQKNSQEGFVTLFGQAVKEIDPDFQLTSIFMAEFKDKLNYNSTNEEVLDVVRKESNAAIDRTYNILRTRIDRFGVAQPNIQKLQTAGRILVELPGIKEPQRVRKLLQGTAQLEFWTTYQFSDVFNYFQAADQKLVDILKTDDILTDVAQESPLAEGDEIAEDVADELTQIDTTALLADAETDSLEQDLIDQLAGDSLAVTDRDRSPEEIAKTNPLFAYLRPNLVQTESGFVPAQSATVGYASIKDTAMVNSLLRRVKQDMPRDMKLAWKIKPEKYSPDFLELVALKASNRDGSAALGGDVIVDARQNFDQNNRVVVDMAMNSEGARQWKRLTGENINRQIAIVLDSYVYSAPNVNDEIPNGRSQISGNFEVAEAQDLANILKAGKLPAPARIVEEAVVGPSLGKVAITDGLNS
;
A
#
# COMPACT_ATOMS: atom_id res chain seq x y z
N MET A 1 -53.00 -14.63 19.27
CA MET A 1 -51.86 -15.52 18.88
C MET A 1 -51.31 -15.24 17.46
N GLN A 2 -51.63 -14.11 16.81
CA GLN A 2 -51.44 -13.94 15.36
C GLN A 2 -49.99 -13.74 14.88
N ASN A 3 -49.06 -13.25 15.70
CA ASN A 3 -47.67 -12.99 15.25
C ASN A 3 -46.73 -14.20 15.36
N LYS A 4 -47.18 -15.37 15.87
CA LYS A 4 -46.30 -16.54 16.06
C LYS A 4 -45.70 -17.10 14.77
N GLY A 5 -46.41 -17.00 13.64
CA GLY A 5 -45.88 -17.41 12.33
C GLY A 5 -44.79 -16.47 11.81
N PHE A 6 -45.05 -15.17 11.85
CA PHE A 6 -44.10 -14.12 11.42
C PHE A 6 -42.82 -14.10 12.26
N ILE A 7 -42.94 -14.23 13.59
CA ILE A 7 -41.77 -14.32 14.49
C ILE A 7 -40.94 -15.58 14.20
N LYS A 8 -41.57 -16.73 13.94
CA LYS A 8 -40.86 -17.95 13.53
C LYS A 8 -40.14 -17.77 12.18
N PHE A 9 -40.78 -17.12 11.21
CA PHE A 9 -40.16 -16.84 9.91
C PHE A 9 -38.93 -15.95 10.04
N ILE A 10 -39.02 -14.85 10.81
CA ILE A 10 -37.87 -13.98 11.10
C ILE A 10 -36.77 -14.75 11.85
N ALA A 11 -37.12 -15.57 12.85
CA ALA A 11 -36.15 -16.36 13.59
C ALA A 11 -35.40 -17.38 12.71
N ILE A 12 -36.11 -18.04 11.79
CA ILE A 12 -35.50 -18.96 10.80
C ILE A 12 -34.57 -18.18 9.85
N LEU A 13 -35.01 -17.03 9.34
CA LEU A 13 -34.21 -16.20 8.45
C LEU A 13 -32.95 -15.66 9.16
N PHE A 14 -33.07 -15.22 10.42
CA PHE A 14 -31.94 -14.79 11.23
C PHE A 14 -30.98 -15.95 11.55
N ALA A 15 -31.49 -17.16 11.82
CA ALA A 15 -30.67 -18.35 12.00
C ALA A 15 -29.90 -18.71 10.72
N LEU A 16 -30.52 -18.62 9.54
CA LEU A 16 -29.86 -18.83 8.25
C LEU A 16 -28.76 -17.80 7.97
N VAL A 17 -29.01 -16.51 8.26
CA VAL A 17 -27.99 -15.45 8.16
C VAL A 17 -26.84 -15.67 9.15
N SER A 18 -27.14 -16.14 10.36
CA SER A 18 -26.14 -16.47 11.37
C SER A 18 -25.27 -17.65 10.95
N LEU A 19 -25.88 -18.72 10.43
CA LEU A 19 -25.18 -19.89 9.89
C LEU A 19 -24.31 -19.52 8.67
N TYR A 20 -24.80 -18.62 7.81
CA TYR A 20 -24.03 -18.06 6.69
C TYR A 20 -22.75 -17.37 7.19
N HIS A 21 -22.81 -16.41 8.12
CA HIS A 21 -21.59 -15.76 8.65
C HIS A 21 -20.70 -16.71 9.46
N LEU A 22 -21.28 -17.68 10.18
CA LEU A 22 -20.53 -18.67 10.92
C LEU A 22 -19.71 -19.58 9.98
N SER A 23 -20.23 -19.91 8.79
CA SER A 23 -19.51 -20.76 7.83
C SER A 23 -18.25 -20.08 7.28
N PHE A 24 -18.30 -18.78 6.94
CA PHE A 24 -17.09 -18.00 6.60
C PHE A 24 -16.08 -17.99 7.74
N THR A 25 -16.56 -17.82 8.98
CA THR A 25 -15.69 -17.79 10.17
C THR A 25 -14.98 -19.13 10.38
N PHE A 26 -15.69 -20.25 10.20
CA PHE A 26 -15.12 -21.60 10.31
C PHE A 26 -14.08 -21.87 9.21
N VAL A 27 -14.38 -21.53 7.96
CA VAL A 27 -13.45 -21.73 6.83
C VAL A 27 -12.20 -20.85 6.98
N SER A 28 -12.35 -19.60 7.40
CA SER A 28 -11.24 -18.69 7.74
C SER A 28 -10.33 -19.28 8.82
N GLN A 29 -10.90 -19.76 9.94
CA GLN A 29 -10.14 -20.38 11.04
C GLN A 29 -9.37 -21.62 10.58
N ARG A 30 -9.89 -22.38 9.61
CA ARG A 30 -9.20 -23.56 9.05
C ARG A 30 -7.89 -23.18 8.35
N VAL A 31 -7.91 -22.12 7.54
CA VAL A 31 -6.71 -21.60 6.85
C VAL A 31 -5.72 -20.98 7.83
N VAL A 32 -6.20 -20.20 8.80
CA VAL A 32 -5.34 -19.65 9.88
C VAL A 32 -4.69 -20.75 10.71
N SER A 33 -5.38 -21.86 10.94
CA SER A 33 -4.82 -23.04 11.62
C SER A 33 -3.73 -23.74 10.79
N LYS A 34 -3.90 -23.86 9.46
CA LYS A 34 -2.83 -24.35 8.57
C LYS A 34 -1.62 -23.40 8.57
N ALA A 35 -1.84 -22.09 8.49
CA ALA A 35 -0.77 -21.09 8.56
C ALA A 35 0.06 -21.19 9.85
N ASN A 36 -0.62 -21.38 10.99
CA ASN A 36 0.01 -21.55 12.29
C ASN A 36 0.90 -22.83 12.34
N LYS A 37 0.42 -23.95 11.79
CA LYS A 37 1.22 -25.17 11.67
C LYS A 37 2.46 -24.99 10.78
N TYR A 38 2.30 -24.34 9.63
CA TYR A 38 3.41 -24.02 8.71
C TYR A 38 4.46 -23.09 9.35
N ALA A 39 4.00 -22.14 10.16
CA ALA A 39 4.86 -21.24 10.93
C ALA A 39 5.68 -21.96 12.01
N HIS A 40 5.11 -22.99 12.61
CA HIS A 40 5.71 -23.82 13.66
C HIS A 40 6.16 -25.19 13.12
N SER A 41 6.66 -25.25 11.88
CA SER A 41 7.25 -26.47 11.31
C SER A 41 8.67 -26.73 11.81
N ALA A 42 9.19 -27.94 11.58
CA ALA A 42 10.56 -28.31 11.91
C ALA A 42 11.61 -27.45 11.17
N GLU A 43 11.25 -26.88 10.01
CA GLU A 43 12.11 -25.94 9.29
C GLU A 43 12.34 -24.65 10.10
N THR A 44 11.33 -24.14 10.82
CA THR A 44 11.48 -22.98 11.71
C THR A 44 12.46 -23.27 12.86
N GLU A 45 12.43 -24.49 13.42
CA GLU A 45 13.38 -24.94 14.45
C GLU A 45 14.81 -25.05 13.87
N ARG A 46 14.95 -25.58 12.66
CA ARG A 46 16.23 -25.66 11.94
C ARG A 46 16.79 -24.27 11.61
N LEU A 47 16.00 -23.38 11.02
CA LEU A 47 16.42 -22.02 10.65
C LEU A 47 16.83 -21.20 11.88
N SER A 48 16.03 -21.26 12.95
CA SER A 48 16.33 -20.52 14.19
C SER A 48 17.58 -21.04 14.90
N SER A 49 17.81 -22.36 14.93
CA SER A 49 19.03 -22.94 15.52
C SER A 49 20.28 -22.61 14.71
N MET A 50 20.23 -22.67 13.37
CA MET A 50 21.36 -22.28 12.51
C MET A 50 21.73 -20.80 12.67
N MET A 51 20.75 -19.90 12.82
CA MET A 51 20.99 -18.45 12.98
C MET A 51 21.37 -18.02 14.41
N ALA A 52 21.28 -18.92 15.39
CA ALA A 52 21.52 -18.61 16.81
C ALA A 52 22.95 -18.91 17.30
N ASP A 53 23.77 -19.60 16.51
CA ASP A 53 25.15 -20.00 16.83
C ASP A 53 25.30 -20.64 18.24
N GLY A 54 24.29 -21.42 18.64
CA GLY A 54 24.23 -22.13 19.92
C GLY A 54 23.67 -21.35 21.13
N ASP A 55 23.31 -20.07 21.00
CA ASP A 55 22.63 -19.34 22.08
C ASP A 55 21.12 -19.65 22.10
N ALA A 56 20.66 -20.32 23.16
CA ALA A 56 19.25 -20.71 23.31
C ALA A 56 18.27 -19.53 23.45
N ALA A 57 18.69 -18.39 24.02
CA ALA A 57 17.86 -17.20 24.13
C ALA A 57 17.75 -16.48 22.78
N GLN A 58 18.85 -16.43 22.02
CA GLN A 58 18.86 -15.94 20.65
C GLN A 58 18.02 -16.85 19.73
N GLN A 59 18.13 -18.18 19.90
CA GLN A 59 17.33 -19.17 19.17
C GLN A 59 15.83 -18.95 19.39
N GLN A 60 15.37 -18.79 20.64
CA GLN A 60 13.94 -18.57 20.90
C GLN A 60 13.44 -17.25 20.27
N PHE A 61 14.24 -16.18 20.35
CA PHE A 61 13.89 -14.90 19.72
C PHE A 61 13.81 -15.00 18.19
N LEU A 62 14.77 -15.70 17.58
CA LEU A 62 14.79 -15.95 16.14
C LEU A 62 13.65 -16.87 15.71
N TYR A 63 13.35 -17.92 16.46
CA TYR A 63 12.22 -18.83 16.23
C TYR A 63 10.90 -18.06 16.18
N ASP A 64 10.61 -17.24 17.20
CA ASP A 64 9.42 -16.38 17.25
C ASP A 64 9.34 -15.43 16.04
N SER A 65 10.48 -14.88 15.60
CA SER A 65 10.54 -13.97 14.45
C SER A 65 10.34 -14.70 13.12
N ILE A 66 10.95 -15.88 12.94
CA ILE A 66 10.86 -16.69 11.72
C ILE A 66 9.46 -17.30 11.60
N ALA A 67 8.90 -17.82 12.70
CA ALA A 67 7.53 -18.32 12.75
C ALA A 67 6.53 -17.25 12.29
N ARG A 68 6.60 -16.03 12.85
CA ARG A 68 5.72 -14.92 12.43
C ARG A 68 5.90 -14.54 10.96
N ALA A 69 7.13 -14.55 10.45
CA ALA A 69 7.40 -14.29 9.03
C ALA A 69 6.80 -15.38 8.12
N ARG A 70 6.96 -16.66 8.48
CA ARG A 70 6.37 -17.81 7.76
C ARG A 70 4.83 -17.82 7.84
N GLU A 71 4.25 -17.51 8.99
CA GLU A 71 2.78 -17.41 9.14
C GLU A 71 2.22 -16.30 8.23
N THR A 72 2.89 -15.14 8.22
CA THR A 72 2.51 -14.01 7.35
C THR A 72 2.63 -14.41 5.89
N TYR A 73 3.74 -15.03 5.49
CA TYR A 73 3.94 -15.54 4.13
C TYR A 73 2.85 -16.54 3.70
N TYR A 74 2.45 -17.48 4.57
CA TYR A 74 1.36 -18.42 4.28
C TYR A 74 0.00 -17.72 4.14
N LEU A 75 -0.32 -16.77 5.03
CA LEU A 75 -1.59 -16.03 4.98
C LEU A 75 -1.66 -15.13 3.74
N ASP A 76 -0.55 -14.48 3.39
CA ASP A 76 -0.41 -13.70 2.16
C ASP A 76 -0.49 -14.61 0.92
N SER A 77 0.05 -15.84 0.98
CA SER A 77 -0.07 -16.84 -0.10
C SER A 77 -1.48 -17.35 -0.31
N MET A 78 -2.25 -17.50 0.77
CA MET A 78 -3.64 -17.93 0.68
C MET A 78 -4.60 -16.79 0.36
N SER A 79 -4.21 -15.51 0.50
CA SER A 79 -5.08 -14.31 0.42
C SER A 79 -6.07 -14.37 -0.73
N ASN A 80 -5.61 -14.69 -1.94
CA ASN A 80 -6.45 -14.68 -3.12
C ASN A 80 -6.92 -16.08 -3.57
N GLU A 81 -6.43 -17.13 -2.93
CA GLU A 81 -6.83 -18.51 -3.25
C GLU A 81 -8.31 -18.72 -2.93
N VAL A 82 -9.04 -19.40 -3.82
CA VAL A 82 -10.46 -19.71 -3.64
C VAL A 82 -10.60 -20.87 -2.66
N ILE A 83 -10.90 -20.54 -1.40
CA ILE A 83 -11.03 -21.52 -0.31
C ILE A 83 -12.48 -21.87 0.03
N TYR A 84 -13.47 -21.16 -0.53
CA TYR A 84 -14.87 -21.38 -0.19
C TYR A 84 -15.80 -21.21 -1.40
N ASN A 85 -16.57 -22.26 -1.69
CA ASN A 85 -17.58 -22.27 -2.74
C ASN A 85 -18.95 -22.58 -2.12
N ILE A 86 -19.94 -21.72 -2.37
CA ILE A 86 -21.34 -21.93 -1.91
C ILE A 86 -22.30 -22.27 -3.07
N GLY A 87 -21.77 -22.75 -4.19
CA GLY A 87 -22.51 -23.09 -5.42
C GLY A 87 -22.93 -21.87 -6.25
N VAL A 88 -23.34 -20.77 -5.61
CA VAL A 88 -23.75 -19.52 -6.29
C VAL A 88 -22.58 -18.55 -6.48
N ARG A 89 -21.57 -18.60 -5.61
CA ARG A 89 -20.36 -17.77 -5.67
C ARG A 89 -19.18 -18.49 -5.04
N LYS A 90 -18.01 -18.34 -5.67
CA LYS A 90 -16.69 -18.67 -5.13
C LYS A 90 -16.15 -17.46 -4.36
N TYR A 91 -15.44 -17.70 -3.26
CA TYR A 91 -14.81 -16.67 -2.44
C TYR A 91 -13.34 -16.98 -2.18
N THR A 92 -12.50 -15.94 -2.29
CA THR A 92 -11.09 -16.01 -1.90
C THR A 92 -10.91 -15.97 -0.38
N PHE A 93 -9.75 -16.38 0.16
CA PHE A 93 -9.50 -16.26 1.60
C PHE A 93 -9.71 -14.82 2.11
N LYS A 94 -9.28 -13.81 1.34
CA LYS A 94 -9.50 -12.40 1.64
C LYS A 94 -10.98 -12.05 1.71
N GLU A 95 -11.79 -12.44 0.72
CA GLU A 95 -13.24 -12.23 0.78
C GLU A 95 -13.92 -12.98 1.93
N VAL A 96 -13.40 -14.16 2.30
CA VAL A 96 -13.85 -14.91 3.48
C VAL A 96 -13.48 -14.15 4.77
N ARG A 97 -12.28 -13.59 4.87
CA ARG A 97 -11.83 -12.72 5.99
C ARG A 97 -12.61 -11.42 6.09
N GLU A 98 -13.08 -10.87 4.97
CA GLU A 98 -13.98 -9.70 4.96
C GLU A 98 -15.41 -10.05 5.41
N ARG A 99 -15.84 -11.31 5.28
CA ARG A 99 -17.20 -11.80 5.59
C ARG A 99 -17.33 -12.57 6.90
N GLU A 100 -16.21 -12.94 7.53
CA GLU A 100 -16.19 -13.58 8.84
C GLU A 100 -16.87 -12.70 9.90
N LEU A 101 -17.28 -13.32 11.01
CA LEU A 101 -17.84 -12.58 12.12
C LEU A 101 -16.81 -11.57 12.67
N ASN A 102 -17.24 -10.32 12.82
CA ASN A 102 -16.45 -9.32 13.52
C ASN A 102 -16.51 -9.61 15.03
N LEU A 103 -15.60 -10.46 15.49
CA LEU A 103 -15.46 -10.82 16.90
C LEU A 103 -14.85 -9.67 17.74
N GLY A 104 -14.50 -8.53 17.12
CA GLY A 104 -13.93 -7.38 17.81
C GLY A 104 -12.55 -7.63 18.42
N LEU A 105 -12.06 -6.63 19.14
CA LEU A 105 -10.75 -6.65 19.80
C LEU A 105 -10.71 -7.64 20.98
N ASP A 106 -11.81 -7.75 21.73
CA ASP A 106 -11.86 -8.56 22.97
C ASP A 106 -11.72 -10.07 22.70
N LEU A 107 -12.21 -10.54 21.55
CA LEU A 107 -12.21 -11.96 21.18
C LEU A 107 -11.07 -12.36 20.23
N LYS A 108 -10.71 -11.51 19.24
CA LYS A 108 -9.55 -11.77 18.35
C LYS A 108 -8.22 -11.35 18.95
N GLY A 109 -8.21 -10.53 20.00
CA GLY A 109 -7.04 -9.74 20.39
C GLY A 109 -6.67 -8.71 19.31
N GLY A 110 -5.60 -7.95 19.53
CA GLY A 110 -5.08 -6.99 18.56
C GLY A 110 -4.63 -5.69 19.22
N MET A 111 -4.86 -4.56 18.55
CA MET A 111 -4.41 -3.26 19.02
C MET A 111 -5.50 -2.18 18.89
N ASN A 112 -5.71 -1.42 19.96
CA ASN A 112 -6.46 -0.16 19.97
C ASN A 112 -5.46 1.00 20.03
N VAL A 113 -5.64 2.02 19.19
CA VAL A 113 -4.79 3.21 19.12
C VAL A 113 -5.66 4.44 18.96
N THR A 114 -5.47 5.43 19.84
CA THR A 114 -5.96 6.79 19.59
C THR A 114 -4.82 7.63 19.02
N LEU A 115 -5.01 8.09 17.79
CA LEU A 115 -4.13 8.99 17.07
C LEU A 115 -4.61 10.44 17.21
N GLU A 116 -3.69 11.37 17.40
CA GLU A 116 -3.94 12.81 17.39
C GLU A 116 -3.20 13.45 16.21
N VAL A 117 -3.96 14.13 15.36
CA VAL A 117 -3.45 14.93 14.24
C VAL A 117 -3.11 16.31 14.77
N SER A 118 -1.83 16.69 14.67
CA SER A 118 -1.33 17.95 15.23
C SER A 118 -1.86 19.17 14.47
N VAL A 119 -2.93 19.76 14.97
CA VAL A 119 -3.52 21.01 14.42
C VAL A 119 -2.52 22.17 14.49
N VAL A 120 -1.63 22.18 15.49
CA VAL A 120 -0.50 23.12 15.59
C VAL A 120 0.40 23.03 14.35
N ASP A 121 0.79 21.80 13.97
CA ASP A 121 1.69 21.57 12.84
C ASP A 121 0.99 21.87 11.50
N ILE A 122 -0.32 21.59 11.40
CA ILE A 122 -1.16 22.01 10.26
C ILE A 122 -1.15 23.54 10.12
N ILE A 123 -1.50 24.29 11.17
CA ILE A 123 -1.57 25.75 11.12
C ILE A 123 -0.19 26.36 10.81
N ARG A 124 0.90 25.78 11.34
CA ARG A 124 2.26 26.21 10.99
C ARG A 124 2.59 25.96 9.51
N GLY A 125 2.12 24.87 8.93
CA GLY A 125 2.24 24.58 7.49
C GLY A 125 1.39 25.50 6.62
N LEU A 126 0.12 25.74 6.97
CA LEU A 126 -0.77 26.71 6.31
C LEU A 126 -0.20 28.15 6.35
N ALA A 127 0.64 28.45 7.34
CA ALA A 127 1.36 29.71 7.52
C ALA A 127 2.75 29.73 6.83
N ASN A 128 3.02 28.81 5.90
CA ASN A 128 4.33 28.62 5.25
C ASN A 128 5.52 28.64 6.23
N ASN A 129 5.39 27.92 7.34
CA ASN A 129 6.39 27.83 8.42
C ASN A 129 6.85 29.18 9.01
N SER A 130 5.98 30.21 8.95
CA SER A 130 6.24 31.58 9.41
C SER A 130 6.95 31.65 10.77
N LYS A 131 8.02 32.45 10.83
CA LYS A 131 8.81 32.70 12.05
C LYS A 131 8.36 33.95 12.81
N ASN A 132 7.19 34.51 12.49
CA ASN A 132 6.65 35.68 13.17
C ASN A 132 6.50 35.41 14.69
N PRO A 133 7.02 36.29 15.59
CA PRO A 133 6.97 36.05 17.04
C PRO A 133 5.56 35.96 17.62
N VAL A 134 4.65 36.88 17.24
CA VAL A 134 3.25 36.90 17.71
C VAL A 134 2.56 35.60 17.33
N PHE A 135 2.75 35.14 16.10
CA PHE A 135 2.21 33.87 15.60
C PHE A 135 2.70 32.64 16.38
N GLN A 136 4.02 32.53 16.63
CA GLN A 136 4.58 31.40 17.37
C GLN A 136 4.16 31.43 18.85
N GLN A 137 4.11 32.62 19.47
CA GLN A 137 3.58 32.79 20.83
C GLN A 137 2.09 32.45 20.91
N ALA A 138 1.29 32.83 19.92
CA ALA A 138 -0.14 32.51 19.88
C ALA A 138 -0.42 31.02 19.71
N LEU A 139 0.38 30.31 18.91
CA LEU A 139 0.31 28.84 18.81
C LEU A 139 0.62 28.16 20.16
N GLU A 140 1.63 28.65 20.89
CA GLU A 140 2.00 28.09 22.19
C GLU A 140 0.95 28.41 23.27
N LEU A 141 0.51 29.67 23.38
CA LEU A 141 -0.54 30.08 24.32
C LEU A 141 -1.87 29.34 24.06
N ALA A 142 -2.23 29.12 22.79
CA ALA A 142 -3.40 28.32 22.43
C ALA A 142 -3.24 26.84 22.85
N ARG A 143 -2.03 26.28 22.73
CA ARG A 143 -1.70 24.91 23.18
C ARG A 143 -1.78 24.79 24.70
N GLU A 144 -1.38 25.80 25.45
CA GLU A 144 -1.56 25.82 26.90
C GLU A 144 -3.03 25.93 27.30
N LYS A 145 -3.80 26.82 26.67
CA LYS A 145 -5.25 26.95 26.89
C LYS A 145 -6.00 25.66 26.56
N GLN A 146 -5.61 24.94 25.51
CA GLN A 146 -6.26 23.69 25.12
C GLN A 146 -6.18 22.60 26.19
N LYS A 147 -5.15 22.60 27.05
CA LYS A 147 -5.02 21.63 28.17
C LYS A 147 -6.20 21.68 29.14
N ASN A 148 -6.84 22.85 29.26
CA ASN A 148 -7.91 23.13 30.22
C ASN A 148 -9.24 23.55 29.54
N SER A 149 -9.37 23.40 28.22
CA SER A 149 -10.53 23.85 27.44
C SER A 149 -11.01 22.78 26.46
N GLN A 150 -12.33 22.74 26.24
CA GLN A 150 -12.96 21.91 25.20
C GLN A 150 -13.16 22.66 23.88
N GLU A 151 -12.76 23.94 23.80
CA GLU A 151 -12.84 24.72 22.56
C GLU A 151 -11.87 24.20 21.48
N GLY A 152 -12.27 24.34 20.22
CA GLY A 152 -11.44 23.97 19.08
C GLY A 152 -10.17 24.81 19.00
N PHE A 153 -9.03 24.18 18.70
CA PHE A 153 -7.71 24.82 18.72
C PHE A 153 -7.63 26.11 17.88
N VAL A 154 -8.28 26.17 16.71
CA VAL A 154 -8.29 27.37 15.85
C VAL A 154 -8.96 28.56 16.55
N THR A 155 -10.00 28.33 17.35
CA THR A 155 -10.66 29.36 18.14
C THR A 155 -9.76 29.86 19.28
N LEU A 156 -9.12 28.93 20.01
CA LEU A 156 -8.14 29.27 21.05
C LEU A 156 -6.93 30.03 20.48
N PHE A 157 -6.50 29.69 19.26
CA PHE A 157 -5.48 30.41 18.52
C PHE A 157 -5.91 31.85 18.16
N GLY A 158 -7.12 32.04 17.64
CA GLY A 158 -7.67 33.38 17.40
C GLY A 158 -7.76 34.25 18.66
N GLN A 159 -8.17 33.66 19.78
CA GLN A 159 -8.17 34.32 21.09
C GLN A 159 -6.74 34.66 21.55
N ALA A 160 -5.79 33.74 21.41
CA ALA A 160 -4.40 33.94 21.80
C ALA A 160 -3.71 35.05 20.98
N VAL A 161 -3.96 35.12 19.67
CA VAL A 161 -3.49 36.24 18.82
C VAL A 161 -4.00 37.57 19.37
N LYS A 162 -5.31 37.68 19.62
CA LYS A 162 -5.94 38.90 20.14
C LYS A 162 -5.47 39.31 21.54
N GLU A 163 -5.03 38.36 22.36
CA GLU A 163 -4.47 38.62 23.70
C GLU A 163 -3.03 39.10 23.64
N ILE A 164 -2.23 38.58 22.71
CA ILE A 164 -0.81 38.96 22.53
C ILE A 164 -0.69 40.31 21.81
N ASP A 165 -1.45 40.50 20.74
CA ASP A 165 -1.47 41.73 19.93
C ASP A 165 -2.86 41.91 19.27
N PRO A 166 -3.72 42.77 19.83
CA PRO A 166 -5.07 43.04 19.28
C PRO A 166 -5.09 43.58 17.85
N ASP A 167 -4.02 44.27 17.43
CA ASP A 167 -3.91 44.90 16.11
C ASP A 167 -3.25 43.98 15.07
N PHE A 168 -2.79 42.79 15.49
CA PHE A 168 -2.12 41.84 14.61
C PHE A 168 -3.05 41.28 13.53
N GLN A 169 -2.69 41.51 12.27
CA GLN A 169 -3.45 41.02 11.11
C GLN A 169 -2.95 39.64 10.67
N LEU A 170 -3.73 38.59 10.91
CA LEU A 170 -3.47 37.22 10.46
C LEU A 170 -3.34 37.11 8.94
N THR A 171 -4.00 37.99 8.20
CA THR A 171 -3.89 38.16 6.74
C THR A 171 -2.43 38.31 6.29
N SER A 172 -1.57 38.96 7.08
CA SER A 172 -0.13 39.12 6.77
C SER A 172 0.64 37.80 6.69
N ILE A 173 0.14 36.74 7.32
CA ILE A 173 0.74 35.39 7.34
C ILE A 173 0.07 34.49 6.30
N PHE A 174 -1.26 34.44 6.29
CA PHE A 174 -2.01 33.43 5.54
C PHE A 174 -2.37 33.83 4.10
N MET A 175 -2.38 35.13 3.76
CA MET A 175 -2.78 35.58 2.42
C MET A 175 -1.84 35.08 1.32
N ALA A 176 -0.55 34.84 1.61
CA ALA A 176 0.38 34.29 0.63
C ALA A 176 -0.06 32.91 0.07
N GLU A 177 -0.69 32.09 0.92
CA GLU A 177 -1.13 30.73 0.61
C GLU A 177 -2.59 30.67 0.12
N PHE A 178 -3.43 31.62 0.55
CA PHE A 178 -4.87 31.63 0.26
C PHE A 178 -5.32 32.84 -0.55
N LYS A 179 -4.53 33.29 -1.53
CA LYS A 179 -4.84 34.45 -2.40
C LYS A 179 -6.21 34.38 -3.09
N ASP A 180 -6.69 33.17 -3.36
CA ASP A 180 -7.99 32.93 -4.00
C ASP A 180 -9.17 33.00 -3.00
N LYS A 181 -8.89 33.08 -1.69
CA LYS A 181 -9.88 33.06 -0.60
C LYS A 181 -9.76 34.27 0.34
N LEU A 182 -8.59 34.91 0.40
CA LEU A 182 -8.24 36.05 1.26
C LEU A 182 -7.68 37.20 0.43
N ASN A 183 -7.98 38.43 0.85
CA ASN A 183 -7.42 39.65 0.26
C ASN A 183 -6.82 40.55 1.35
N TYR A 184 -6.16 41.65 0.97
CA TYR A 184 -5.49 42.56 1.91
C TYR A 184 -6.41 43.16 3.00
N ASN A 185 -7.71 43.25 2.73
CA ASN A 185 -8.71 43.77 3.67
C ASN A 185 -9.42 42.66 4.47
N SER A 186 -9.05 41.39 4.27
CA SER A 186 -9.68 40.28 4.99
C SER A 186 -9.48 40.38 6.48
N THR A 187 -10.55 40.12 7.24
CA THR A 187 -10.54 40.22 8.70
C THR A 187 -9.91 39.00 9.35
N ASN A 188 -9.46 39.13 10.61
CA ASN A 188 -8.94 37.99 11.36
C ASN A 188 -9.96 36.84 11.48
N GLU A 189 -11.27 37.12 11.58
CA GLU A 189 -12.28 36.05 11.64
C GLU A 189 -12.40 35.33 10.31
N GLU A 190 -12.39 36.03 9.17
CA GLU A 190 -12.36 35.41 7.83
C GLU A 190 -11.13 34.51 7.64
N VAL A 191 -9.96 34.96 8.12
CA VAL A 191 -8.73 34.15 8.08
C VAL A 191 -8.86 32.91 8.97
N LEU A 192 -9.38 33.05 10.19
CA LEU A 192 -9.64 31.91 11.09
C LEU A 192 -10.66 30.95 10.48
N ASP A 193 -11.66 31.43 9.75
CA ASP A 193 -12.65 30.61 9.04
C ASP A 193 -12.01 29.77 7.93
N VAL A 194 -11.11 30.37 7.14
CA VAL A 194 -10.31 29.65 6.13
C VAL A 194 -9.39 28.62 6.81
N VAL A 195 -8.63 29.03 7.84
CA VAL A 195 -7.73 28.14 8.60
C VAL A 195 -8.50 26.97 9.23
N ARG A 196 -9.73 27.19 9.75
CA ARG A 196 -10.59 26.15 10.31
C ARG A 196 -11.05 25.14 9.26
N LYS A 197 -11.47 25.62 8.08
CA LYS A 197 -11.85 24.77 6.92
C LYS A 197 -10.67 23.92 6.44
N GLU A 198 -9.50 24.53 6.26
CA GLU A 198 -8.29 23.83 5.81
C GLU A 198 -7.76 22.83 6.86
N SER A 199 -7.86 23.17 8.15
CA SER A 199 -7.47 22.27 9.25
C SER A 199 -8.36 21.03 9.32
N ASN A 200 -9.68 21.19 9.20
CA ASN A 200 -10.61 20.07 9.13
C ASN A 200 -10.33 19.20 7.88
N ALA A 201 -10.11 19.82 6.72
CA ALA A 201 -9.74 19.11 5.51
C ALA A 201 -8.40 18.36 5.65
N ALA A 202 -7.42 18.88 6.40
CA ALA A 202 -6.16 18.17 6.69
C ALA A 202 -6.37 16.94 7.60
N ILE A 203 -7.27 17.03 8.59
CA ILE A 203 -7.67 15.90 9.43
C ILE A 203 -8.38 14.82 8.58
N ASP A 204 -9.31 15.21 7.71
CA ASP A 204 -10.00 14.28 6.80
C ASP A 204 -9.05 13.58 5.81
N ARG A 205 -8.07 14.32 5.29
CA ARG A 205 -6.99 13.77 4.46
C ARG A 205 -6.15 12.74 5.23
N THR A 206 -5.79 13.05 6.48
CA THR A 206 -5.05 12.14 7.36
C THR A 206 -5.86 10.87 7.69
N TYR A 207 -7.17 11.00 7.93
CA TYR A 207 -8.08 9.86 8.12
C TYR A 207 -8.10 8.92 6.90
N ASN A 208 -8.21 9.46 5.68
CA ASN A 208 -8.19 8.65 4.46
C ASN A 208 -6.85 7.94 4.25
N ILE A 209 -5.73 8.63 4.50
CA ILE A 209 -4.37 8.05 4.47
C ILE A 209 -4.26 6.86 5.45
N LEU A 210 -4.71 7.04 6.69
CA LEU A 210 -4.64 5.99 7.71
C LEU A 210 -5.46 4.77 7.28
N ARG A 211 -6.67 4.98 6.74
CA ARG A 211 -7.48 3.91 6.15
C ARG A 211 -6.73 3.15 5.06
N THR A 212 -6.24 3.83 4.03
CA THR A 212 -5.49 3.17 2.92
C THR A 212 -4.30 2.35 3.41
N ARG A 213 -3.58 2.84 4.44
CA ARG A 213 -2.46 2.11 5.05
C ARG A 213 -2.90 0.88 5.84
N ILE A 214 -4.00 0.97 6.58
CA ILE A 214 -4.55 -0.14 7.37
C ILE A 214 -5.08 -1.23 6.43
N ASP A 215 -5.77 -0.83 5.36
CA ASP A 215 -6.24 -1.73 4.31
C ASP A 215 -5.04 -2.49 3.68
N ARG A 216 -3.91 -1.80 3.42
CA ARG A 216 -2.64 -2.42 2.96
C ARG A 216 -2.00 -3.35 3.98
N PHE A 217 -2.26 -3.20 5.29
CA PHE A 217 -1.76 -4.13 6.30
C PHE A 217 -2.54 -5.46 6.32
N GLY A 218 -3.64 -5.58 5.57
CA GLY A 218 -4.44 -6.82 5.52
C GLY A 218 -5.24 -7.06 6.79
N VAL A 219 -5.55 -6.01 7.57
CA VAL A 219 -6.40 -6.14 8.76
C VAL A 219 -7.81 -6.52 8.32
N ALA A 220 -8.31 -7.65 8.83
CA ALA A 220 -9.70 -8.03 8.63
C ALA A 220 -10.61 -7.10 9.45
N GLN A 221 -11.42 -6.30 8.75
CA GLN A 221 -12.47 -5.45 9.34
C GLN A 221 -11.96 -4.43 10.38
N PRO A 222 -11.07 -3.49 10.01
CA PRO A 222 -10.61 -2.43 10.92
C PRO A 222 -11.75 -1.48 11.28
N ASN A 223 -11.80 -1.01 12.54
CA ASN A 223 -12.70 0.06 12.96
C ASN A 223 -11.92 1.37 13.06
N ILE A 224 -12.27 2.35 12.23
CA ILE A 224 -11.59 3.66 12.16
C ILE A 224 -12.65 4.74 12.37
N GLN A 225 -12.54 5.54 13.42
CA GLN A 225 -13.54 6.54 13.79
C GLN A 225 -12.90 7.88 14.10
N LYS A 226 -13.47 8.97 13.57
CA LYS A 226 -13.14 10.33 14.01
C LYS A 226 -13.86 10.60 15.33
N LEU A 227 -13.11 10.94 16.38
CA LEU A 227 -13.67 11.25 17.69
C LEU A 227 -14.28 12.66 17.72
N GLN A 228 -15.17 12.92 18.68
CA GLN A 228 -15.80 14.24 18.85
C GLN A 228 -14.78 15.33 19.22
N THR A 229 -13.68 14.96 19.87
CA THR A 229 -12.53 15.84 20.08
C THR A 229 -11.80 16.09 18.76
N ALA A 230 -11.85 17.33 18.28
CA ALA A 230 -11.28 17.72 16.99
C ALA A 230 -9.81 17.30 16.85
N GLY A 231 -9.50 16.58 15.76
CA GLY A 231 -8.15 16.09 15.46
C GLY A 231 -7.81 14.70 16.00
N ARG A 232 -8.71 14.01 16.73
CA ARG A 232 -8.46 12.64 17.19
C ARG A 232 -9.15 11.57 16.34
N ILE A 233 -8.44 10.48 16.09
CA ILE A 233 -8.87 9.32 15.30
C ILE A 233 -8.64 8.06 16.13
N LEU A 234 -9.71 7.36 16.47
CA LEU A 234 -9.68 6.04 17.08
C LEU A 234 -9.47 4.99 15.99
N VAL A 235 -8.58 4.04 16.24
CA VAL A 235 -8.22 2.96 15.32
C VAL A 235 -8.15 1.65 16.10
N GLU A 236 -9.06 0.72 15.81
CA GLU A 236 -9.08 -0.62 16.39
C GLU A 236 -8.80 -1.66 15.32
N LEU A 237 -7.80 -2.49 15.56
CA LEU A 237 -7.24 -3.43 14.59
C LEU A 237 -7.25 -4.85 15.19
N PRO A 238 -8.32 -5.63 14.93
CA PRO A 238 -8.44 -6.99 15.42
C PRO A 238 -7.42 -7.93 14.76
N GLY A 239 -6.92 -8.92 15.51
CA GLY A 239 -6.01 -9.96 15.01
C GLY A 239 -4.58 -9.50 14.73
N ILE A 240 -4.20 -8.27 15.09
CA ILE A 240 -2.81 -7.79 14.97
C ILE A 240 -1.88 -8.58 15.89
N LYS A 241 -0.87 -9.22 15.29
CA LYS A 241 0.23 -9.89 16.02
C LYS A 241 1.49 -9.03 16.17
N GLU A 242 1.67 -8.03 15.30
CA GLU A 242 2.86 -7.17 15.24
C GLU A 242 2.56 -5.68 15.55
N PRO A 243 2.30 -5.30 16.81
CA PRO A 243 1.95 -3.92 17.15
C PRO A 243 3.04 -2.90 16.77
N GLN A 244 4.32 -3.28 16.78
CA GLN A 244 5.45 -2.43 16.36
C GLN A 244 5.38 -2.04 14.87
N ARG A 245 5.07 -3.00 14.00
CA ARG A 245 4.97 -2.80 12.54
C ARG A 245 3.79 -1.89 12.21
N VAL A 246 2.68 -2.08 12.91
CA VAL A 246 1.49 -1.23 12.80
C VAL A 246 1.74 0.18 13.35
N ARG A 247 2.44 0.33 14.50
CA ARG A 247 2.83 1.66 15.04
C ARG A 247 3.60 2.47 14.00
N LYS A 248 4.62 1.88 13.37
CA LYS A 248 5.42 2.51 12.31
C LYS A 248 4.57 2.91 11.10
N LEU A 249 3.56 2.10 10.76
CA LEU A 249 2.63 2.35 9.67
C LEU A 249 1.66 3.49 9.96
N LEU A 250 1.07 3.54 11.16
CA LEU A 250 0.13 4.58 11.57
C LEU A 250 0.83 5.94 11.73
N GLN A 251 2.05 5.96 12.26
CA GLN A 251 2.84 7.19 12.50
C GLN A 251 3.58 7.73 11.26
N GLY A 252 3.54 7.05 10.11
CA GLY A 252 4.21 7.51 8.89
C GLY A 252 3.69 8.88 8.43
N THR A 253 4.54 9.69 7.79
CA THR A 253 4.18 11.07 7.41
C THR A 253 3.26 11.17 6.19
N ALA A 254 3.17 10.15 5.32
CA ALA A 254 2.38 10.20 4.08
C ALA A 254 2.92 11.24 3.08
N GLN A 255 4.23 11.18 2.89
CA GLN A 255 4.91 12.01 1.91
C GLN A 255 4.51 11.55 0.50
N LEU A 256 3.81 12.44 -0.21
CA LEU A 256 3.55 12.32 -1.63
C LEU A 256 4.78 12.80 -2.40
N GLU A 257 5.20 12.00 -3.38
CA GLU A 257 6.40 12.23 -4.18
C GLU A 257 6.11 11.93 -5.65
N PHE A 258 6.63 12.74 -6.57
CA PHE A 258 6.65 12.44 -8.00
C PHE A 258 8.08 12.07 -8.41
N TRP A 259 8.23 10.88 -8.98
CA TRP A 259 9.52 10.32 -9.39
C TRP A 259 9.58 10.18 -10.91
N THR A 260 10.72 10.54 -11.51
CA THR A 260 11.06 10.01 -12.84
C THR A 260 11.22 8.49 -12.77
N THR A 261 11.10 7.80 -13.90
CA THR A 261 11.31 6.34 -13.97
C THR A 261 12.39 5.99 -14.97
N TYR A 262 12.98 4.80 -14.80
CA TYR A 262 13.61 4.11 -15.93
C TYR A 262 12.52 3.51 -16.83
N GLN A 263 12.88 3.18 -18.07
CA GLN A 263 12.19 2.12 -18.81
C GLN A 263 12.90 0.79 -18.50
N PHE A 264 12.19 -0.33 -18.52
CA PHE A 264 12.79 -1.62 -18.20
C PHE A 264 13.90 -2.00 -19.19
N SER A 265 13.75 -1.61 -20.46
CA SER A 265 14.80 -1.59 -21.48
C SER A 265 16.11 -0.91 -21.02
N ASP A 266 16.04 0.22 -20.30
CA ASP A 266 17.24 0.93 -19.79
C ASP A 266 17.98 0.12 -18.70
N VAL A 267 17.29 -0.79 -18.00
CA VAL A 267 17.81 -1.46 -16.78
C VAL A 267 17.83 -2.99 -16.83
N PHE A 268 17.34 -3.61 -17.90
CA PHE A 268 17.18 -5.06 -18.04
C PHE A 268 18.46 -5.84 -17.71
N ASN A 269 19.59 -5.41 -18.27
CA ASN A 269 20.88 -6.07 -18.12
C ASN A 269 21.37 -6.08 -16.65
N TYR A 270 20.99 -5.09 -15.84
CA TYR A 270 21.29 -5.09 -14.40
C TYR A 270 20.47 -6.15 -13.67
N PHE A 271 19.21 -6.37 -14.06
CA PHE A 271 18.39 -7.45 -13.50
C PHE A 271 18.91 -8.82 -13.89
N GLN A 272 19.31 -9.02 -15.15
CA GLN A 272 19.89 -10.29 -15.62
C GLN A 272 21.22 -10.59 -14.90
N ALA A 273 22.13 -9.62 -14.79
CA ALA A 273 23.40 -9.78 -14.08
C ALA A 273 23.20 -10.04 -12.57
N ALA A 274 22.21 -9.37 -11.97
CA ALA A 274 21.85 -9.57 -10.57
C ALA A 274 21.23 -10.95 -10.30
N ASP A 275 20.38 -11.46 -11.21
CA ASP A 275 19.82 -12.81 -11.13
C ASP A 275 20.91 -13.87 -11.19
N GLN A 276 21.81 -13.77 -12.18
CA GLN A 276 22.93 -14.69 -12.33
C GLN A 276 23.87 -14.69 -11.11
N LYS A 277 24.09 -13.52 -10.48
CA LYS A 277 24.92 -13.39 -9.27
C LYS A 277 24.25 -13.99 -8.03
N LEU A 278 22.91 -13.96 -7.95
CA LEU A 278 22.17 -14.59 -6.86
C LEU A 278 22.36 -16.11 -6.84
N VAL A 279 22.57 -16.75 -8.00
CA VAL A 279 22.91 -18.18 -8.08
C VAL A 279 24.14 -18.51 -7.23
N ASP A 280 25.21 -17.71 -7.35
CA ASP A 280 26.46 -17.94 -6.63
C ASP A 280 26.34 -17.60 -5.13
N ILE A 281 25.60 -16.54 -4.80
CA ILE A 281 25.31 -16.16 -3.40
C ILE A 281 24.53 -17.26 -2.69
N LEU A 282 23.46 -17.78 -3.31
CA LEU A 282 22.58 -18.78 -2.69
C LEU A 282 23.20 -20.17 -2.63
N LYS A 283 24.12 -20.51 -3.56
CA LYS A 283 24.99 -21.69 -3.46
C LYS A 283 25.99 -21.60 -2.31
N THR A 284 26.48 -20.39 -2.00
CA THR A 284 27.47 -20.16 -0.93
C THR A 284 26.84 -20.19 0.46
N ASP A 285 25.58 -19.73 0.58
CA ASP A 285 24.83 -19.72 1.85
C ASP A 285 24.25 -21.11 2.25
N ASP A 286 24.39 -22.14 1.41
CA ASP A 286 23.82 -23.50 1.59
C ASP A 286 22.28 -23.53 1.75
N ILE A 287 21.58 -22.53 1.18
CA ILE A 287 20.12 -22.33 1.28
C ILE A 287 19.34 -23.14 0.23
N LEU A 288 19.99 -23.60 -0.85
CA LEU A 288 19.32 -24.15 -2.04
C LEU A 288 18.85 -25.61 -1.95
N THR A 289 19.03 -26.32 -0.82
CA THR A 289 18.58 -27.72 -0.71
C THR A 289 17.12 -27.89 -0.27
N ASP A 290 16.59 -26.96 0.53
CA ASP A 290 15.31 -27.19 1.25
C ASP A 290 14.10 -26.44 0.66
N VAL A 291 14.30 -25.48 -0.24
CA VAL A 291 13.21 -24.68 -0.86
C VAL A 291 12.23 -25.55 -1.67
N ALA A 292 12.62 -26.76 -2.05
CA ALA A 292 11.90 -27.66 -2.95
C ALA A 292 10.94 -28.67 -2.26
N GLN A 293 10.59 -28.49 -0.97
CA GLN A 293 9.67 -29.42 -0.27
C GLN A 293 8.49 -28.78 0.48
N GLU A 294 8.53 -27.49 0.86
CA GLU A 294 7.47 -26.86 1.67
C GLU A 294 6.85 -25.61 1.02
N SER A 295 6.55 -25.67 -0.28
CA SER A 295 5.61 -24.72 -0.89
C SER A 295 4.22 -24.90 -0.25
N PRO A 296 3.55 -23.83 0.24
CA PRO A 296 2.28 -23.96 0.97
C PRO A 296 1.10 -24.48 0.12
N LEU A 297 1.31 -24.64 -1.19
CA LEU A 297 0.38 -25.23 -2.16
C LEU A 297 0.73 -26.68 -2.56
N ALA A 298 1.83 -27.24 -2.05
CA ALA A 298 2.23 -28.62 -2.32
C ALA A 298 1.41 -29.66 -1.51
N GLU A 299 0.85 -29.26 -0.35
CA GLU A 299 -0.17 -30.06 0.34
C GLU A 299 -1.53 -29.91 -0.37
N GLY A 300 -1.71 -30.69 -1.44
CA GLY A 300 -2.98 -30.93 -2.10
C GLY A 300 -3.97 -31.67 -1.19
N ASP A 301 -4.57 -30.94 -0.25
CA ASP A 301 -5.66 -31.42 0.60
C ASP A 301 -6.98 -31.23 -0.18
N GLU A 302 -7.57 -32.34 -0.65
CA GLU A 302 -8.81 -32.36 -1.43
C GLU A 302 -9.95 -31.66 -0.65
N ILE A 303 -10.33 -30.46 -1.07
CA ILE A 303 -11.51 -29.77 -0.54
C ILE A 303 -12.40 -29.33 -1.71
N ALA A 304 -13.46 -30.10 -1.92
CA ALA A 304 -14.54 -29.93 -2.90
C ALA A 304 -14.27 -30.41 -4.34
N GLU A 305 -13.87 -31.68 -4.50
CA GLU A 305 -14.52 -32.50 -5.54
C GLU A 305 -15.92 -32.90 -5.06
N ASP A 306 -16.91 -32.06 -5.36
CA ASP A 306 -18.17 -32.54 -5.92
C ASP A 306 -18.87 -31.39 -6.67
N VAL A 307 -19.60 -31.74 -7.72
CA VAL A 307 -20.38 -30.86 -8.63
C VAL A 307 -19.61 -30.06 -9.71
N ALA A 308 -19.88 -30.49 -10.96
CA ALA A 308 -19.75 -29.79 -12.25
C ALA A 308 -18.44 -29.93 -13.04
N ASP A 309 -18.33 -31.09 -13.68
CA ASP A 309 -17.65 -31.29 -14.97
C ASP A 309 -18.36 -30.54 -16.13
N GLU A 310 -17.73 -30.55 -17.32
CA GLU A 310 -18.16 -29.96 -18.61
C GLU A 310 -18.11 -28.42 -18.77
N LEU A 311 -17.13 -27.93 -19.57
CA LEU A 311 -17.37 -27.30 -20.89
C LEU A 311 -16.06 -26.78 -21.55
N THR A 312 -15.46 -27.67 -22.35
CA THR A 312 -14.69 -27.48 -23.60
C THR A 312 -14.19 -26.08 -24.05
N GLN A 313 -12.86 -26.03 -24.29
CA GLN A 313 -12.17 -25.51 -25.50
C GLN A 313 -12.78 -24.35 -26.31
N ILE A 314 -12.01 -23.25 -26.44
CA ILE A 314 -11.97 -22.44 -27.69
C ILE A 314 -10.51 -22.13 -28.03
N ASP A 315 -10.14 -22.45 -29.26
CA ASP A 315 -8.89 -22.09 -29.95
C ASP A 315 -9.16 -20.91 -30.89
N THR A 316 -8.30 -19.88 -30.90
CA THR A 316 -8.24 -18.91 -32.00
C THR A 316 -6.84 -18.30 -32.17
N THR A 317 -6.12 -18.74 -33.20
CA THR A 317 -4.94 -18.08 -33.77
C THR A 317 -5.29 -16.85 -34.62
N ALA A 318 -4.34 -15.90 -34.77
CA ALA A 318 -3.78 -15.39 -36.05
C ALA A 318 -3.53 -13.85 -36.16
N LEU A 319 -2.65 -13.49 -37.12
CA LEU A 319 -2.39 -12.16 -37.75
C LEU A 319 -1.47 -11.18 -36.96
N LEU A 320 -0.53 -10.37 -37.49
CA LEU A 320 0.22 -10.13 -38.78
C LEU A 320 1.41 -9.15 -38.42
N ALA A 321 2.49 -8.86 -39.18
CA ALA A 321 3.33 -9.59 -40.17
C ALA A 321 4.35 -8.65 -40.90
N ASP A 322 5.66 -8.96 -40.78
CA ASP A 322 6.85 -8.58 -41.58
C ASP A 322 7.31 -7.09 -41.67
N ALA A 323 8.53 -6.80 -41.18
CA ALA A 323 9.59 -6.08 -41.92
C ALA A 323 11.01 -6.24 -41.32
N GLU A 324 12.02 -6.51 -42.17
CA GLU A 324 13.42 -6.83 -41.78
C GLU A 324 14.38 -5.63 -41.59
N THR A 325 15.58 -5.95 -41.04
CA THR A 325 16.88 -5.22 -40.89
C THR A 325 17.15 -4.63 -39.49
N ASP A 326 18.27 -4.91 -38.79
CA ASP A 326 19.68 -4.96 -39.22
C ASP A 326 20.54 -5.88 -38.30
N SER A 327 21.44 -6.68 -38.86
CA SER A 327 21.80 -8.01 -38.31
C SER A 327 23.16 -8.14 -37.61
N LEU A 328 23.57 -7.18 -36.78
CA LEU A 328 24.88 -7.22 -36.08
C LEU A 328 24.86 -6.93 -34.57
N GLU A 329 23.85 -6.23 -34.03
CA GLU A 329 23.60 -6.23 -32.57
C GLU A 329 22.78 -7.46 -32.14
N GLN A 330 22.08 -8.08 -33.11
CA GLN A 330 21.14 -9.18 -32.91
C GLN A 330 21.83 -10.48 -32.47
N ASP A 331 22.96 -10.86 -33.09
CA ASP A 331 23.74 -12.06 -32.71
C ASP A 331 24.23 -12.02 -31.24
N LEU A 332 24.50 -10.83 -30.68
CA LEU A 332 24.95 -10.70 -29.29
C LEU A 332 23.78 -10.81 -28.30
N ILE A 333 22.60 -10.31 -28.69
CA ILE A 333 21.38 -10.38 -27.89
C ILE A 333 20.80 -11.80 -27.91
N ASP A 334 20.78 -12.46 -29.07
CA ASP A 334 20.28 -13.82 -29.21
C ASP A 334 21.14 -14.84 -28.44
N GLN A 335 22.47 -14.66 -28.39
CA GLN A 335 23.36 -15.46 -27.55
C GLN A 335 23.21 -15.19 -26.04
N LEU A 336 22.72 -14.02 -25.64
CA LEU A 336 22.50 -13.67 -24.22
C LEU A 336 21.06 -13.94 -23.73
N ALA A 337 20.10 -14.06 -24.65
CA ALA A 337 18.71 -14.43 -24.35
C ALA A 337 18.47 -15.95 -24.45
N GLY A 338 19.14 -16.64 -25.37
CA GLY A 338 18.83 -18.02 -25.76
C GLY A 338 18.91 -19.08 -24.65
N ASP A 339 19.80 -18.91 -23.66
CA ASP A 339 20.05 -19.93 -22.61
C ASP A 339 19.43 -19.58 -21.24
N SER A 340 19.03 -18.31 -21.03
CA SER A 340 18.49 -17.81 -19.74
C SER A 340 16.99 -17.50 -19.79
N LEU A 341 16.41 -17.27 -20.98
CA LEU A 341 15.04 -16.78 -21.18
C LEU A 341 14.19 -17.68 -22.09
N ALA A 342 14.38 -18.99 -22.04
CA ALA A 342 13.55 -19.96 -22.75
C ALA A 342 12.11 -19.99 -22.19
N VAL A 343 11.25 -19.08 -22.68
CA VAL A 343 9.80 -18.97 -22.36
C VAL A 343 8.99 -20.21 -22.82
N THR A 344 9.66 -21.22 -23.39
CA THR A 344 9.13 -22.54 -23.72
C THR A 344 9.02 -23.50 -22.53
N ASP A 345 9.77 -23.29 -21.43
CA ASP A 345 9.75 -24.16 -20.23
C ASP A 345 8.53 -23.90 -19.31
N ARG A 346 7.32 -23.95 -19.88
CA ARG A 346 6.05 -23.73 -19.14
C ARG A 346 5.70 -24.84 -18.14
N ASP A 347 6.39 -25.97 -18.21
CA ASP A 347 6.10 -27.17 -17.40
C ASP A 347 7.01 -27.35 -16.17
N ARG A 348 7.97 -26.43 -15.93
CA ARG A 348 8.91 -26.52 -14.81
C ARG A 348 8.44 -25.74 -13.60
N SER A 349 8.57 -26.32 -12.40
CA SER A 349 8.17 -25.63 -11.17
C SER A 349 9.07 -24.42 -10.90
N PRO A 350 8.58 -23.37 -10.21
CA PRO A 350 9.40 -22.23 -9.82
C PRO A 350 10.65 -22.62 -9.02
N GLU A 351 10.60 -23.76 -8.31
CA GLU A 351 11.69 -24.32 -7.50
C GLU A 351 12.83 -24.90 -8.35
N GLU A 352 12.56 -25.34 -9.58
CA GLU A 352 13.61 -25.72 -10.54
C GLU A 352 14.23 -24.49 -11.18
N ILE A 353 13.40 -23.51 -11.58
CA ILE A 353 13.84 -22.25 -12.17
C ILE A 353 14.70 -21.47 -11.16
N ALA A 354 14.37 -21.51 -9.86
CA ALA A 354 15.12 -20.82 -8.82
C ALA A 354 16.57 -21.31 -8.64
N LYS A 355 16.94 -22.48 -9.18
CA LYS A 355 18.32 -23.01 -9.12
C LYS A 355 19.24 -22.37 -10.17
N THR A 356 18.67 -21.81 -11.24
CA THR A 356 19.40 -21.15 -12.35
C THR A 356 19.12 -19.66 -12.43
N ASN A 357 17.89 -19.24 -12.13
CA ASN A 357 17.36 -17.88 -12.25
C ASN A 357 16.55 -17.51 -10.97
N PRO A 358 17.18 -17.42 -9.79
CA PRO A 358 16.51 -17.25 -8.48
C PRO A 358 15.62 -16.01 -8.34
N LEU A 359 15.96 -14.87 -8.95
CA LEU A 359 15.12 -13.67 -8.99
C LEU A 359 13.97 -13.84 -9.98
N PHE A 360 14.25 -14.28 -11.21
CA PHE A 360 13.20 -14.40 -12.24
C PHE A 360 12.21 -15.56 -12.00
N ALA A 361 12.55 -16.54 -11.16
CA ALA A 361 11.62 -17.53 -10.63
C ALA A 361 10.42 -16.92 -9.88
N TYR A 362 10.65 -15.80 -9.17
CA TYR A 362 9.65 -15.12 -8.34
C TYR A 362 9.21 -13.75 -8.88
N LEU A 363 10.02 -13.10 -9.72
CA LEU A 363 9.74 -11.84 -10.39
C LEU A 363 9.75 -12.05 -11.92
N ARG A 364 8.57 -12.27 -12.51
CA ARG A 364 8.43 -12.44 -13.96
C ARG A 364 8.82 -11.12 -14.66
N PRO A 365 9.88 -11.09 -15.50
CA PRO A 365 10.31 -9.85 -16.16
C PRO A 365 9.23 -9.34 -17.11
N ASN A 366 9.09 -8.02 -17.21
CA ASN A 366 8.10 -7.40 -18.09
C ASN A 366 8.57 -7.42 -19.56
N LEU A 367 8.36 -8.54 -20.25
CA LEU A 367 8.77 -8.74 -21.64
C LEU A 367 7.56 -8.62 -22.59
N VAL A 368 7.78 -7.96 -23.72
CA VAL A 368 6.82 -7.83 -24.82
C VAL A 368 7.24 -8.75 -25.95
N GLN A 369 6.29 -9.51 -26.51
CA GLN A 369 6.53 -10.33 -27.69
C GLN A 369 6.53 -9.45 -28.96
N THR A 370 7.52 -9.68 -29.81
CA THR A 370 7.73 -9.05 -31.12
C THR A 370 7.96 -10.15 -32.17
N GLU A 371 7.98 -9.77 -33.45
CA GLU A 371 8.27 -10.71 -34.55
C GLU A 371 9.65 -11.38 -34.41
N SER A 372 10.61 -10.70 -33.76
CA SER A 372 11.97 -11.18 -33.53
C SER A 372 12.20 -11.81 -32.15
N GLY A 373 11.15 -12.07 -31.35
CA GLY A 373 11.26 -12.72 -30.03
C GLY A 373 10.72 -11.86 -28.88
N PHE A 374 11.30 -12.00 -27.68
CA PHE A 374 10.88 -11.25 -26.49
C PHE A 374 11.86 -10.12 -26.18
N VAL A 375 11.35 -8.89 -26.04
CA VAL A 375 12.14 -7.70 -25.70
C VAL A 375 11.63 -7.06 -24.40
N PRO A 376 12.49 -6.39 -23.60
CA PRO A 376 12.05 -5.65 -22.43
C PRO A 376 11.03 -4.56 -22.78
N ALA A 377 9.96 -4.47 -21.99
CA ALA A 377 8.92 -3.46 -22.18
C ALA A 377 9.48 -2.03 -22.06
N GLN A 378 8.95 -1.13 -22.90
CA GLN A 378 9.26 0.31 -22.85
C GLN A 378 8.47 1.04 -21.76
N SER A 379 8.38 0.44 -20.56
CA SER A 379 7.66 0.97 -19.40
C SER A 379 8.49 0.85 -18.12
N ALA A 380 8.09 1.56 -17.07
CA ALA A 380 8.73 1.60 -15.77
C ALA A 380 8.52 0.33 -14.93
N THR A 381 7.53 -0.50 -15.31
CA THR A 381 7.28 -1.79 -14.67
C THR A 381 8.34 -2.77 -15.14
N VAL A 382 9.22 -3.19 -14.22
CA VAL A 382 10.32 -4.14 -14.51
C VAL A 382 9.87 -5.59 -14.45
N GLY A 383 8.77 -5.88 -13.75
CA GLY A 383 8.24 -7.22 -13.66
C GLY A 383 7.05 -7.35 -12.72
N TYR A 384 6.53 -8.57 -12.67
CA TYR A 384 5.33 -8.95 -11.94
C TYR A 384 5.68 -10.10 -10.99
N ALA A 385 5.33 -9.98 -9.71
CA ALA A 385 5.46 -11.05 -8.74
C ALA A 385 4.11 -11.34 -8.12
N SER A 386 3.85 -12.60 -7.73
CA SER A 386 2.67 -12.88 -6.93
C SER A 386 2.78 -12.16 -5.57
N ILE A 387 1.67 -11.70 -5.01
CA ILE A 387 1.62 -10.97 -3.72
C ILE A 387 2.46 -11.68 -2.65
N LYS A 388 2.35 -13.02 -2.58
CA LYS A 388 3.08 -13.89 -1.65
C LYS A 388 4.60 -13.84 -1.83
N ASP A 389 5.05 -13.81 -3.07
CA ASP A 389 6.47 -13.88 -3.43
C ASP A 389 7.17 -12.52 -3.31
N THR A 390 6.41 -11.42 -3.14
CA THR A 390 7.00 -10.08 -2.98
C THR A 390 8.00 -10.00 -1.82
N ALA A 391 7.78 -10.73 -0.72
CA ALA A 391 8.72 -10.81 0.40
C ALA A 391 10.05 -11.47 -0.02
N MET A 392 9.97 -12.57 -0.79
CA MET A 392 11.14 -13.27 -1.35
C MET A 392 11.88 -12.39 -2.35
N VAL A 393 11.19 -11.80 -3.33
CA VAL A 393 11.77 -10.86 -4.32
C VAL A 393 12.46 -9.69 -3.63
N ASN A 394 11.83 -9.08 -2.62
CA ASN A 394 12.44 -8.02 -1.82
C ASN A 394 13.70 -8.50 -1.07
N SER A 395 13.80 -9.78 -0.69
CA SER A 395 14.98 -10.34 -0.02
C SER A 395 16.15 -10.56 -0.98
N LEU A 396 15.86 -11.07 -2.18
CA LEU A 396 16.82 -11.30 -3.25
C LEU A 396 17.40 -9.95 -3.72
N LEU A 397 16.53 -8.99 -4.06
CA LEU A 397 16.94 -7.64 -4.47
C LEU A 397 17.78 -6.89 -3.42
N ARG A 398 17.62 -7.17 -2.12
CA ARG A 398 18.49 -6.60 -1.07
C ARG A 398 19.92 -7.12 -1.14
N ARG A 399 20.12 -8.40 -1.50
CA ARG A 399 21.46 -9.03 -1.60
C ARG A 399 22.27 -8.47 -2.79
N VAL A 400 21.60 -8.14 -3.89
CA VAL A 400 22.19 -7.59 -5.13
C VAL A 400 21.99 -6.08 -5.31
N LYS A 401 21.64 -5.36 -4.25
CA LYS A 401 21.43 -3.90 -4.30
C LYS A 401 22.67 -3.13 -4.79
N GLN A 402 23.87 -3.66 -4.60
CA GLN A 402 25.12 -3.02 -5.04
C GLN A 402 25.34 -3.12 -6.57
N ASP A 403 24.69 -4.08 -7.21
CA ASP A 403 24.79 -4.35 -8.66
C ASP A 403 23.76 -3.55 -9.47
N MET A 404 22.86 -2.83 -8.79
CA MET A 404 21.83 -1.97 -9.38
C MET A 404 22.33 -0.52 -9.53
N PRO A 405 21.78 0.28 -10.47
CA PRO A 405 22.09 1.71 -10.57
C PRO A 405 21.85 2.44 -9.25
N ARG A 406 22.80 3.31 -8.85
CA ARG A 406 22.78 3.98 -7.52
C ARG A 406 21.61 4.94 -7.33
N ASP A 407 21.11 5.50 -8.43
CA ASP A 407 19.94 6.38 -8.52
C ASP A 407 18.63 5.60 -8.73
N MET A 408 18.65 4.27 -8.82
CA MET A 408 17.44 3.45 -8.91
C MET A 408 16.87 3.08 -7.54
N LYS A 409 15.55 3.28 -7.38
CA LYS A 409 14.75 2.84 -6.25
C LYS A 409 13.62 1.95 -6.77
N LEU A 410 13.58 0.71 -6.30
CA LEU A 410 12.50 -0.22 -6.65
C LEU A 410 11.33 -0.06 -5.67
N ALA A 411 10.12 0.04 -6.22
CA ALA A 411 8.90 0.23 -5.44
C ALA A 411 7.74 -0.58 -6.05
N TRP A 412 6.97 -1.25 -5.21
CA TRP A 412 5.77 -1.98 -5.62
C TRP A 412 4.61 -1.02 -5.88
N LYS A 413 3.77 -1.32 -6.87
CA LYS A 413 2.45 -0.69 -6.96
C LYS A 413 1.58 -1.09 -5.78
N ILE A 414 0.77 -0.14 -5.31
CA ILE A 414 -0.09 -0.31 -4.12
C ILE A 414 -1.29 -1.23 -4.37
N LYS A 415 -1.70 -1.39 -5.63
CA LYS A 415 -2.80 -2.27 -6.06
C LYS A 415 -2.28 -3.30 -7.06
N PRO A 416 -2.84 -4.52 -7.06
CA PRO A 416 -2.57 -5.51 -8.10
C PRO A 416 -3.18 -5.09 -9.44
N GLU A 417 -2.74 -5.74 -10.51
CA GLU A 417 -3.28 -5.53 -11.85
C GLU A 417 -4.76 -5.95 -11.92
N LYS A 418 -5.60 -5.17 -12.59
CA LYS A 418 -7.06 -5.33 -12.63
C LYS A 418 -7.50 -6.69 -13.19
N TYR A 419 -6.71 -7.21 -14.13
CA TYR A 419 -6.94 -8.49 -14.79
C TYR A 419 -6.06 -9.63 -14.24
N SER A 420 -5.28 -9.37 -13.19
CA SER A 420 -4.39 -10.33 -12.55
C SER A 420 -4.24 -9.98 -11.06
N PRO A 421 -5.30 -10.15 -10.25
CA PRO A 421 -5.39 -9.65 -8.88
C PRO A 421 -4.36 -10.27 -7.93
N ASP A 422 -3.71 -11.36 -8.33
CA ASP A 422 -2.71 -12.11 -7.57
C ASP A 422 -1.29 -11.55 -7.72
N PHE A 423 -1.09 -10.62 -8.66
CA PHE A 423 0.23 -10.09 -9.03
C PHE A 423 0.34 -8.60 -8.72
N LEU A 424 1.48 -8.21 -8.12
CA LEU A 424 1.90 -6.81 -8.02
C LEU A 424 2.99 -6.52 -9.06
N GLU A 425 2.94 -5.29 -9.58
CA GLU A 425 4.00 -4.73 -10.42
C GLU A 425 5.13 -4.14 -9.56
N LEU A 426 6.37 -4.46 -9.94
CA LEU A 426 7.56 -3.78 -9.45
C LEU A 426 7.95 -2.67 -10.43
N VAL A 427 8.18 -1.46 -9.92
CA VAL A 427 8.47 -0.27 -10.72
C VAL A 427 9.88 0.27 -10.41
N ALA A 428 10.64 0.61 -11.46
CA ALA A 428 11.94 1.25 -11.36
C ALA A 428 11.85 2.78 -11.33
N LEU A 429 11.84 3.33 -10.11
CA LEU A 429 11.95 4.77 -9.88
C LEU A 429 13.39 5.22 -10.08
N LYS A 430 13.56 6.42 -10.62
CA LYS A 430 14.83 7.10 -10.82
C LYS A 430 14.87 8.35 -9.95
N ALA A 431 15.86 8.45 -9.07
CA ALA A 431 16.14 9.65 -8.30
C ALA A 431 16.60 10.77 -9.24
N SER A 432 15.95 11.93 -9.17
CA SER A 432 16.29 13.08 -10.03
C SER A 432 17.30 14.02 -9.38
N ASN A 433 17.45 13.95 -8.06
CA ASN A 433 18.31 14.80 -7.25
C ASN A 433 19.53 14.03 -6.72
N ARG A 434 20.64 14.75 -6.50
CA ARG A 434 21.93 14.18 -6.05
C ARG A 434 21.90 13.54 -4.66
N ASP A 435 20.89 13.85 -3.86
CA ASP A 435 20.65 13.28 -2.53
C ASP A 435 19.81 12.00 -2.57
N GLY A 436 19.39 11.54 -3.76
CA GLY A 436 18.54 10.37 -3.93
C GLY A 436 17.04 10.65 -3.77
N SER A 437 16.62 11.92 -3.70
CA SER A 437 15.22 12.30 -3.54
C SER A 437 14.42 12.34 -4.86
N ALA A 438 13.10 12.39 -4.70
CA ALA A 438 12.11 12.52 -5.77
C ALA A 438 12.27 13.81 -6.59
N ALA A 439 11.71 13.84 -7.80
CA ALA A 439 11.75 15.01 -8.68
C ALA A 439 10.97 16.21 -8.14
N LEU A 440 9.86 15.93 -7.43
CA LEU A 440 8.91 16.92 -6.93
C LEU A 440 8.16 16.36 -5.71
N GLY A 441 7.91 17.20 -4.70
CA GLY A 441 7.08 16.85 -3.55
C GLY A 441 5.60 17.13 -3.75
N GLY A 442 4.77 16.67 -2.82
CA GLY A 442 3.33 16.98 -2.79
C GLY A 442 2.98 18.40 -2.33
N ASP A 443 3.94 19.14 -1.76
CA ASP A 443 3.83 20.53 -1.27
C ASP A 443 3.35 21.50 -2.35
N VAL A 444 3.63 21.20 -3.62
CA VAL A 444 3.25 22.05 -4.75
C VAL A 444 1.81 21.85 -5.25
N ILE A 445 1.08 20.83 -4.79
CA ILE A 445 -0.29 20.55 -5.21
C ILE A 445 -1.26 21.50 -4.49
N VAL A 446 -2.05 22.27 -5.24
CA VAL A 446 -3.06 23.20 -4.68
C VAL A 446 -4.48 22.66 -4.77
N ASP A 447 -4.78 21.86 -5.78
CA ASP A 447 -6.07 21.16 -5.91
C ASP A 447 -5.89 19.85 -6.68
N ALA A 448 -6.75 18.87 -6.38
CA ALA A 448 -6.91 17.66 -7.17
C ALA A 448 -8.33 17.12 -7.01
N ARG A 449 -8.97 16.66 -8.08
CA ARG A 449 -10.37 16.24 -8.08
C ARG A 449 -10.62 15.10 -9.06
N GLN A 450 -11.46 14.16 -8.68
CA GLN A 450 -12.02 13.20 -9.63
C GLN A 450 -12.91 13.97 -10.63
N ASN A 451 -12.82 13.60 -11.90
CA ASN A 451 -13.61 14.15 -12.99
C ASN A 451 -13.84 13.07 -14.06
N PHE A 452 -14.57 13.42 -15.13
CA PHE A 452 -14.72 12.59 -16.32
C PHE A 452 -14.14 13.33 -17.54
N ASP A 453 -13.49 12.59 -18.44
CA ASP A 453 -13.02 13.16 -19.70
C ASP A 453 -14.14 13.25 -20.76
N GLN A 454 -13.82 13.75 -21.96
CA GLN A 454 -14.78 13.88 -23.06
C GLN A 454 -15.35 12.53 -23.54
N ASN A 455 -14.68 11.42 -23.22
CA ASN A 455 -15.08 10.05 -23.53
C ASN A 455 -15.79 9.38 -22.33
N ASN A 456 -16.16 10.14 -21.30
CA ASN A 456 -16.79 9.70 -20.06
C ASN A 456 -15.93 8.67 -19.27
N ARG A 457 -14.60 8.68 -19.44
CA ARG A 457 -13.66 7.88 -18.67
C ARG A 457 -13.30 8.61 -17.37
N VAL A 458 -13.08 7.85 -16.31
CA VAL A 458 -12.71 8.40 -14.99
C VAL A 458 -11.28 8.93 -15.04
N VAL A 459 -11.09 10.19 -14.63
CA VAL A 459 -9.79 10.86 -14.57
C VAL A 459 -9.62 11.63 -13.26
N VAL A 460 -8.39 12.02 -12.95
CA VAL A 460 -8.09 12.96 -11.85
C VAL A 460 -7.46 14.22 -12.42
N ASP A 461 -8.18 15.34 -12.36
CA ASP A 461 -7.60 16.66 -12.62
C ASP A 461 -6.73 17.06 -11.43
N MET A 462 -5.53 17.59 -11.70
CA MET A 462 -4.57 18.06 -10.71
C MET A 462 -4.08 19.47 -11.08
N ALA A 463 -3.95 20.35 -10.08
CA ALA A 463 -3.44 21.71 -10.23
C ALA A 463 -2.32 22.01 -9.22
N MET A 464 -1.30 22.72 -9.70
CA MET A 464 -0.10 23.10 -8.93
C MET A 464 -0.02 24.61 -8.66
N ASN A 465 0.73 24.99 -7.65
CA ASN A 465 1.15 26.38 -7.45
C ASN A 465 2.12 26.85 -8.56
N SER A 466 2.42 28.15 -8.62
CA SER A 466 3.28 28.72 -9.67
C SER A 466 4.73 28.22 -9.66
N GLU A 467 5.20 27.64 -8.56
CA GLU A 467 6.54 27.04 -8.49
C GLU A 467 6.52 25.61 -9.03
N GLY A 468 5.60 24.78 -8.53
CA GLY A 468 5.33 23.44 -9.04
C GLY A 468 5.07 23.44 -10.54
N ALA A 469 4.28 24.40 -11.05
CA ALA A 469 4.04 24.55 -12.48
C ALA A 469 5.33 24.69 -13.31
N ARG A 470 6.35 25.42 -12.82
CA ARG A 470 7.65 25.57 -13.49
C ARG A 470 8.50 24.30 -13.40
N GLN A 471 8.53 23.67 -12.22
CA GLN A 471 9.28 22.43 -12.02
C GLN A 471 8.66 21.28 -12.85
N TRP A 472 7.33 21.18 -12.87
CA TRP A 472 6.55 20.21 -13.63
C TRP A 472 6.62 20.40 -15.13
N LYS A 473 6.64 21.65 -15.62
CA LYS A 473 6.91 21.96 -17.03
C LYS A 473 8.25 21.35 -17.47
N ARG A 474 9.32 21.60 -16.71
CA ARG A 474 10.64 21.04 -16.99
C ARG A 474 10.63 19.51 -16.91
N LEU A 475 10.04 18.96 -15.83
CA LEU A 475 9.97 17.51 -15.60
C LEU A 475 9.23 16.77 -16.72
N THR A 476 8.09 17.30 -17.18
CA THR A 476 7.31 16.70 -18.27
C THR A 476 8.02 16.85 -19.62
N GLY A 477 8.59 18.01 -19.93
CA GLY A 477 9.39 18.21 -21.16
C GLY A 477 10.63 17.30 -21.24
N GLU A 478 11.27 17.00 -20.12
CA GLU A 478 12.41 16.06 -20.03
C GLU A 478 12.00 14.57 -20.11
N ASN A 479 10.71 14.23 -19.97
CA ASN A 479 10.23 12.84 -19.82
C ASN A 479 9.07 12.48 -20.76
N ILE A 480 8.96 13.13 -21.93
CA ILE A 480 7.96 12.77 -22.96
C ILE A 480 8.12 11.29 -23.35
N ASN A 481 7.00 10.57 -23.47
CA ASN A 481 6.88 9.11 -23.66
C ASN A 481 7.48 8.25 -22.53
N ARG A 482 7.81 8.84 -21.38
CA ARG A 482 8.21 8.13 -20.15
C ARG A 482 7.17 8.32 -19.05
N GLN A 483 7.24 7.51 -18.01
CA GLN A 483 6.30 7.55 -16.89
C GLN A 483 6.81 8.49 -15.79
N ILE A 484 5.89 9.23 -15.17
CA ILE A 484 6.16 9.90 -13.88
C ILE A 484 5.36 9.14 -12.82
N ALA A 485 6.08 8.47 -11.92
CA ALA A 485 5.46 7.68 -10.87
C ALA A 485 5.02 8.59 -9.71
N ILE A 486 3.75 8.45 -9.32
CA ILE A 486 3.14 9.09 -8.16
C ILE A 486 3.29 8.10 -6.99
N VAL A 487 4.10 8.48 -6.01
CA VAL A 487 4.55 7.61 -4.92
C VAL A 487 4.05 8.12 -3.58
N LEU A 488 3.56 7.22 -2.73
CA LEU A 488 3.12 7.49 -1.36
C LEU A 488 3.75 6.46 -0.41
N ASP A 489 4.45 6.91 0.63
CA ASP A 489 5.13 6.05 1.61
C ASP A 489 6.03 4.96 0.95
N SER A 490 6.69 5.30 -0.17
CA SER A 490 7.48 4.39 -1.02
C SER A 490 6.72 3.27 -1.78
N TYR A 491 5.41 3.39 -1.95
CA TYR A 491 4.60 2.57 -2.88
C TYR A 491 4.14 3.42 -4.06
N VAL A 492 4.12 2.85 -5.27
CA VAL A 492 3.61 3.53 -6.46
C VAL A 492 2.08 3.45 -6.47
N TYR A 493 1.40 4.59 -6.47
CA TYR A 493 -0.06 4.62 -6.62
C TYR A 493 -0.45 4.57 -8.10
N SER A 494 0.23 5.35 -8.94
CA SER A 494 0.04 5.38 -10.38
C SER A 494 1.33 5.80 -11.07
N ALA A 495 1.50 5.42 -12.33
CA ALA A 495 2.63 5.82 -13.17
C ALA A 495 2.11 6.17 -14.57
N PRO A 496 1.41 7.31 -14.75
CA PRO A 496 0.94 7.75 -16.06
C PRO A 496 2.12 8.09 -16.99
N ASN A 497 1.92 7.84 -18.29
CA ASN A 497 2.81 8.33 -19.34
C ASN A 497 2.67 9.84 -19.49
N VAL A 498 3.78 10.53 -19.73
CA VAL A 498 3.79 11.93 -20.16
C VAL A 498 3.70 11.98 -21.68
N ASN A 499 2.58 12.47 -22.21
CA ASN A 499 2.38 12.58 -23.65
C ASN A 499 2.97 13.87 -24.23
N ASP A 500 2.91 14.98 -23.47
CA ASP A 500 3.31 16.32 -23.89
C ASP A 500 3.92 17.10 -22.71
N GLU A 501 4.68 18.17 -23.01
CA GLU A 501 5.13 19.14 -22.01
C GLU A 501 3.94 19.92 -21.42
N ILE A 502 3.90 20.08 -20.10
CA ILE A 502 2.78 20.70 -19.38
C ILE A 502 3.19 22.07 -18.80
N PRO A 503 3.00 23.19 -19.53
CA PRO A 503 3.53 24.50 -19.14
C PRO A 503 2.76 25.19 -18.00
N ASN A 504 1.51 24.80 -17.74
CA ASN A 504 0.58 25.55 -16.90
C ASN A 504 0.35 24.93 -15.50
N GLY A 505 1.08 23.88 -15.14
CA GLY A 505 0.90 23.18 -13.85
C GLY A 505 -0.50 22.58 -13.63
N ARG A 506 -1.22 22.31 -14.72
CA ARG A 506 -2.52 21.61 -14.71
C ARG A 506 -2.39 20.34 -15.51
N SER A 507 -2.73 19.21 -14.91
CA SER A 507 -2.58 17.89 -15.51
C SER A 507 -3.82 17.06 -15.29
N GLN A 508 -4.07 16.12 -16.20
CA GLN A 508 -5.11 15.13 -16.06
C GLN A 508 -4.44 13.76 -16.00
N ILE A 509 -4.62 13.06 -14.88
CA ILE A 509 -4.14 11.70 -14.68
C ILE A 509 -5.25 10.77 -15.15
N SER A 510 -5.00 10.06 -16.24
CA SER A 510 -5.90 9.07 -16.83
C SER A 510 -5.41 7.64 -16.55
N GLY A 511 -6.33 6.69 -16.65
CA GLY A 511 -6.09 5.27 -16.37
C GLY A 511 -7.41 4.50 -16.29
N ASN A 512 -7.35 3.20 -16.06
CA ASN A 512 -8.54 2.34 -15.90
C ASN A 512 -9.16 2.44 -14.49
N PHE A 513 -9.22 3.66 -13.96
CA PHE A 513 -9.66 3.93 -12.59
C PHE A 513 -11.16 3.68 -12.40
N GLU A 514 -11.52 3.21 -11.22
CA GLU A 514 -12.89 3.32 -10.72
C GLU A 514 -13.15 4.69 -10.09
N VAL A 515 -14.41 5.11 -10.00
CA VAL A 515 -14.77 6.44 -9.46
C VAL A 515 -14.27 6.62 -8.02
N ALA A 516 -14.41 5.59 -7.18
CA ALA A 516 -13.91 5.59 -5.80
C ALA A 516 -12.38 5.70 -5.76
N GLU A 517 -11.68 4.97 -6.62
CA GLU A 517 -10.22 4.99 -6.72
C GLU A 517 -9.65 6.35 -7.17
N ALA A 518 -10.29 6.98 -8.15
CA ALA A 518 -9.91 8.31 -8.60
C ALA A 518 -10.20 9.37 -7.54
N GLN A 519 -11.27 9.20 -6.75
CA GLN A 519 -11.56 10.04 -5.59
C GLN A 519 -10.51 9.85 -4.48
N ASP A 520 -10.07 8.63 -4.22
CA ASP A 520 -9.00 8.33 -3.25
C ASP A 520 -7.66 8.93 -3.72
N LEU A 521 -7.30 8.78 -5.00
CA LEU A 521 -6.13 9.44 -5.58
C LEU A 521 -6.21 10.97 -5.47
N ALA A 522 -7.36 11.56 -5.80
CA ALA A 522 -7.56 13.01 -5.64
C ALA A 522 -7.40 13.46 -4.17
N ASN A 523 -7.88 12.65 -3.21
CA ASN A 523 -7.72 12.91 -1.78
C ASN A 523 -6.24 12.82 -1.34
N ILE A 524 -5.48 11.84 -1.86
CA ILE A 524 -4.04 11.67 -1.63
C ILE A 524 -3.24 12.83 -2.23
N LEU A 525 -3.51 13.22 -3.48
CA LEU A 525 -2.86 14.35 -4.14
C LEU A 525 -3.10 15.66 -3.37
N LYS A 526 -4.34 15.89 -2.90
CA LYS A 526 -4.66 16.99 -1.98
C LYS A 526 -3.96 16.90 -0.62
N ALA A 527 -3.58 15.71 -0.17
CA ALA A 527 -2.92 15.51 1.12
C ALA A 527 -1.42 15.80 1.08
N GLY A 528 -0.78 15.61 -0.08
CA GLY A 528 0.65 15.84 -0.27
C GLY A 528 1.16 17.21 0.18
N LYS A 529 0.28 18.22 0.21
CA LYS A 529 0.60 19.57 0.64
C LYS A 529 1.01 19.68 2.11
N LEU A 530 0.37 18.89 2.98
CA LEU A 530 0.48 19.01 4.44
C LEU A 530 0.40 17.63 5.11
N PRO A 531 1.50 16.85 5.11
CA PRO A 531 1.63 15.68 5.96
C PRO A 531 1.63 16.09 7.44
N ALA A 532 0.45 16.11 8.07
CA ALA A 532 0.31 16.29 9.50
C ALA A 532 0.65 14.97 10.21
N PRO A 533 1.78 14.85 10.94
CA PRO A 533 2.16 13.59 11.55
C PRO A 533 1.12 13.19 12.61
N ALA A 534 0.45 12.07 12.39
CA ALA A 534 -0.44 11.45 13.36
C ALA A 534 0.40 10.89 14.51
N ARG A 535 0.19 11.41 15.72
CA ARG A 535 0.91 10.98 16.93
C ARG A 535 0.02 10.03 17.73
N ILE A 536 0.58 8.93 18.22
CA ILE A 536 -0.16 8.08 19.17
C ILE A 536 -0.20 8.82 20.51
N VAL A 537 -1.41 9.07 21.02
CA VAL A 537 -1.63 9.64 22.36
C VAL A 537 -2.04 8.57 23.37
N GLU A 538 -2.63 7.48 22.90
CA GLU A 538 -3.01 6.32 23.70
C GLU A 538 -2.91 5.05 22.85
N GLU A 539 -2.38 3.98 23.42
CA GLU A 539 -2.33 2.65 22.79
C GLU A 539 -2.59 1.56 23.82
N ALA A 540 -3.35 0.54 23.42
CA ALA A 540 -3.58 -0.66 24.20
C ALA A 540 -3.45 -1.90 23.30
N VAL A 541 -2.60 -2.85 23.68
CA VAL A 541 -2.52 -4.16 23.04
C VAL A 541 -3.36 -5.13 23.86
N VAL A 542 -4.40 -5.69 23.24
CA VAL A 542 -5.34 -6.59 23.92
C VAL A 542 -5.04 -8.03 23.49
N GLY A 543 -4.81 -8.90 24.47
CA GLY A 543 -4.57 -10.33 24.21
C GLY A 543 -5.87 -11.10 23.96
N PRO A 544 -5.87 -12.12 23.07
CA PRO A 544 -7.05 -12.94 22.78
C PRO A 544 -7.50 -13.85 23.95
N SER A 545 -6.83 -13.79 25.10
CA SER A 545 -7.14 -14.59 26.29
C SER A 545 -8.44 -14.15 26.99
N LEU A 546 -8.75 -12.85 27.00
CA LEU A 546 -9.96 -12.32 27.66
C LEU A 546 -11.24 -12.88 27.01
N GLY A 547 -11.34 -12.83 25.69
CA GLY A 547 -12.45 -13.41 24.97
C GLY A 547 -12.52 -14.92 24.96
N LYS A 548 -11.37 -15.62 25.04
CA LYS A 548 -11.35 -17.09 25.19
C LYS A 548 -12.09 -17.54 26.45
N VAL A 549 -11.92 -16.83 27.57
CA VAL A 549 -12.63 -17.11 28.82
C VAL A 549 -14.13 -16.88 28.63
N ALA A 550 -14.54 -15.70 28.14
CA ALA A 550 -15.95 -15.38 27.91
C ALA A 550 -16.68 -16.35 26.96
N ILE A 551 -16.03 -16.81 25.90
CA ILE A 551 -16.58 -17.84 24.99
C ILE A 551 -16.68 -19.19 25.68
N THR A 552 -15.67 -19.58 26.48
CA THR A 552 -15.68 -20.86 27.19
C THR A 552 -16.78 -20.89 28.25
N ASP A 553 -16.95 -19.81 29.00
CA ASP A 553 -18.00 -19.67 30.01
C ASP A 553 -19.40 -19.66 29.38
N GLY A 554 -19.58 -18.96 28.24
CA GLY A 554 -20.85 -18.91 27.51
C GLY A 554 -21.21 -20.18 26.73
N LEU A 555 -20.24 -21.03 26.39
CA LEU A 555 -20.49 -22.38 25.83
C LEU A 555 -20.82 -23.42 26.92
N ASN A 556 -20.46 -23.13 28.18
CA ASN A 556 -20.68 -24.00 29.33
C ASN A 556 -21.92 -23.60 30.16
N SER A 557 -22.69 -22.59 29.73
CA SER A 557 -23.93 -22.11 30.38
C SER A 557 -25.19 -22.43 29.56
#